data_AF-A0AAN8FLY6-F1
#
_entry.id   AF-A0AAN8FLY6-F1
#
_cell.length_a   1.000
_cell.length_b   1.000
_cell.length_c   1.000
_cell.angle_alpha   90.00
_cell.angle_beta   90.00
_cell.angle_gamma   90.00
#
_symmetry.space_group_name_H-M   'P 1'
#
loop_
_entity.id
_entity.type
_entity.pdbx_description
1 polymer ?
#
loop_
_entity_poly.entity_id
_entity_poly.type
_entity_poly.pdbx_seq_one_letter_code
_entity_poly.pdbx_strand_id
1 'polypeptide(L)'
;MFPALIHHLSTVFLGLVNVELIARSEGHMNWHFVTITVTFLILFYRDDLLRYLHHVEDILMPLDPLDLSIFNDLEQKADGFVIRGTDDSYLNCADLQASTNETLARGWSKSVEVLSQTSVLKRPNLDGRAFQDCFHANFGNNDWETRCKLALLKGFISEIKVLLKLRNASNVIMMMSYCIPRNPLENFHHLNIVTERGEPLDALNLVQLSLQQRHEIVNRIWRFFISNPTLRLHDFRRQQIVLVNGKPKIVDFDGAYFSDGNADADEFHSNILRKLHSEILLNASSTFTSRSSE
;
A
#
# COMPACT_ATOMS: atom_id res chain seq x y z
N MET A 1 23.19 -4.63 29.17
CA MET A 1 23.35 -5.96 28.52
C MET A 1 23.95 -5.86 27.10
N PHE A 2 23.83 -4.73 26.39
CA PHE A 2 24.38 -4.52 25.04
C PHE A 2 25.90 -4.29 24.90
N PRO A 3 26.65 -3.68 25.85
CA PRO A 3 28.10 -3.49 25.69
C PRO A 3 28.86 -4.83 25.63
N ALA A 4 28.36 -5.84 26.37
CA ALA A 4 28.95 -7.17 26.39
C ALA A 4 28.76 -7.91 25.06
N LEU A 5 27.63 -7.72 24.37
CA LEU A 5 27.36 -8.35 23.08
C LEU A 5 28.20 -7.73 21.95
N ILE A 6 28.40 -6.41 21.99
CA ILE A 6 29.27 -5.68 21.04
C ILE A 6 30.74 -6.10 21.21
N HIS A 7 31.20 -6.25 22.46
CA HIS A 7 32.53 -6.77 22.73
C HIS A 7 32.63 -8.23 22.26
N HIS A 8 31.60 -9.05 22.47
CA HIS A 8 31.62 -10.45 22.06
C HIS A 8 31.65 -10.62 20.53
N LEU A 9 30.83 -9.85 19.79
CA LEU A 9 30.80 -9.88 18.33
C LEU A 9 32.07 -9.30 17.70
N SER A 10 32.63 -8.21 18.25
CA SER A 10 33.94 -7.70 17.81
C SER A 10 35.06 -8.73 18.06
N THR A 11 35.00 -9.46 19.18
CA THR A 11 35.97 -10.52 19.50
C THR A 11 35.80 -11.74 18.58
N VAL A 12 34.56 -12.08 18.19
CA VAL A 12 34.26 -13.15 17.22
C VAL A 12 34.70 -12.75 15.81
N PHE A 13 34.50 -11.50 15.41
CA PHE A 13 34.92 -10.99 14.09
C PHE A 13 36.45 -10.87 13.99
N LEU A 14 37.12 -10.34 15.02
CA LEU A 14 38.59 -10.37 15.14
C LEU A 14 39.12 -11.80 15.24
N GLY A 15 38.37 -12.72 15.84
CA GLY A 15 38.66 -14.16 15.86
C GLY A 15 38.58 -14.79 14.47
N LEU A 16 37.54 -14.49 13.68
CA LEU A 16 37.37 -14.97 12.31
C LEU A 16 38.42 -14.41 11.35
N VAL A 17 38.74 -13.11 11.48
CA VAL A 17 39.82 -12.47 10.70
C VAL A 17 41.19 -13.04 11.08
N ASN A 18 41.42 -13.36 12.36
CA ASN A 18 42.66 -14.04 12.78
C ASN A 18 42.70 -15.51 12.32
N VAL A 19 41.57 -16.21 12.26
CA VAL A 19 41.51 -17.58 11.70
C VAL A 19 41.82 -17.56 10.20
N GLU A 20 41.38 -16.54 9.46
CA GLU A 20 41.69 -16.37 8.04
C GLU A 20 43.18 -16.02 7.81
N LEU A 21 43.80 -15.24 8.70
CA LEU A 21 45.24 -14.92 8.68
C LEU A 21 46.13 -16.10 9.08
N ILE A 22 45.72 -16.91 10.07
CA ILE A 22 46.44 -18.12 10.48
C ILE A 22 46.28 -19.24 9.43
N ALA A 23 45.10 -19.38 8.81
CA ALA A 23 44.85 -20.39 7.77
C ALA A 23 45.57 -20.12 6.44
N ARG A 24 45.99 -18.88 6.16
CA ARG A 24 46.87 -18.57 5.02
C ARG A 24 48.33 -18.99 5.24
N SER A 25 48.72 -19.25 6.49
CA SER A 25 50.08 -19.68 6.86
C SER A 25 50.28 -21.20 6.75
N GLU A 26 49.21 -21.99 6.82
CA GLU A 26 49.27 -23.46 6.80
C GLU A 26 48.28 -24.00 5.75
N GLY A 27 48.79 -24.32 4.55
CA GLY A 27 48.00 -24.58 3.35
C GLY A 27 47.17 -25.87 3.34
N HIS A 28 46.17 -25.99 4.23
CA HIS A 28 45.09 -26.97 4.12
C HIS A 28 43.89 -26.56 4.98
N MET A 29 43.08 -25.61 4.52
CA MET A 29 41.82 -25.28 5.18
C MET A 29 40.68 -26.10 4.58
N ASN A 30 39.98 -26.87 5.43
CA ASN A 30 38.84 -27.67 5.03
C ASN A 30 37.60 -26.78 4.87
N TRP A 31 37.31 -26.39 3.62
CA TRP A 31 36.24 -25.44 3.26
C TRP A 31 34.88 -25.78 3.87
N HIS A 32 34.57 -27.06 4.08
CA HIS A 32 33.33 -27.49 4.72
C HIS A 32 33.15 -26.94 6.14
N PHE A 33 34.23 -26.79 6.92
CA PHE A 33 34.15 -26.26 8.28
C PHE A 33 33.81 -24.76 8.30
N VAL A 34 34.37 -23.99 7.35
CA VAL A 34 34.06 -22.57 7.19
C VAL A 34 32.61 -22.38 6.74
N THR A 35 32.15 -23.17 5.77
CA THR A 35 30.76 -23.09 5.30
C THR A 35 29.78 -23.46 6.40
N ILE A 36 30.05 -24.50 7.19
CA ILE A 36 29.20 -24.91 8.32
C ILE A 36 29.17 -23.83 9.39
N THR A 37 30.32 -23.23 9.73
CA THR A 37 30.41 -22.19 10.77
C THR A 37 29.67 -20.91 10.34
N VAL A 38 29.84 -20.46 9.10
CA VAL A 38 29.10 -19.31 8.53
C VAL A 38 27.61 -19.62 8.46
N THR A 39 27.21 -20.83 8.06
CA THR A 39 25.81 -21.25 8.04
C THR A 39 25.22 -21.28 9.45
N PHE A 40 25.97 -21.77 10.45
CA PHE A 40 25.55 -21.77 11.85
C PHE A 40 25.41 -20.35 12.40
N LEU A 41 26.34 -19.44 12.08
CA LEU A 41 26.26 -18.04 12.49
C LEU A 41 25.05 -17.33 11.84
N ILE A 42 24.79 -17.57 10.56
CA ILE A 42 23.62 -17.02 9.86
C ILE A 42 22.32 -17.61 10.41
N LEU A 43 22.28 -18.90 10.79
CA LEU A 43 21.08 -19.54 11.34
C LEU A 43 20.79 -19.15 12.80
N PHE A 44 21.83 -19.04 13.63
CA PHE A 44 21.67 -18.76 15.07
C PHE A 44 21.63 -17.27 15.40
N TYR A 45 22.32 -16.43 14.63
CA TYR A 45 22.37 -14.98 14.84
C TYR A 45 21.67 -14.22 13.72
N ARG A 46 20.77 -14.88 12.97
CA ARG A 46 20.03 -14.25 11.86
C ARG A 46 19.42 -12.91 12.28
N ASP A 47 18.77 -12.91 13.45
CA ASP A 47 18.04 -11.76 13.97
C ASP A 47 18.99 -10.67 14.50
N ASP A 48 20.11 -11.06 15.12
CA ASP A 48 21.10 -10.12 15.63
C ASP A 48 21.96 -9.52 14.49
N LEU A 49 22.25 -10.30 13.45
CA LEU A 49 22.91 -9.84 12.23
C LEU A 49 22.00 -8.91 11.44
N LEU A 50 20.70 -9.24 11.31
CA LEU A 50 19.69 -8.35 10.73
C LEU A 50 19.57 -7.04 11.52
N ARG A 51 19.49 -7.11 12.86
CA ARG A 51 19.49 -5.92 13.72
C ARG A 51 20.76 -5.08 13.57
N TYR A 52 21.92 -5.72 13.49
CA TYR A 52 23.20 -5.03 13.30
C TYR A 52 23.28 -4.36 11.92
N LEU A 53 22.85 -5.06 10.87
CA LEU A 53 22.81 -4.50 9.52
C LEU A 53 21.84 -3.32 9.42
N HIS A 54 20.65 -3.41 10.01
CA HIS A 54 19.73 -2.28 10.11
C HIS A 54 20.33 -1.11 10.91
N HIS A 55 21.03 -1.38 12.02
CA HIS A 55 21.70 -0.34 12.79
C HIS A 55 22.81 0.37 11.98
N VAL A 56 23.59 -0.37 11.20
CA VAL A 56 24.61 0.19 10.30
C VAL A 56 23.96 0.96 9.15
N GLU A 57 22.86 0.46 8.60
CA GLU A 57 22.07 1.12 7.56
C GLU A 57 21.50 2.46 8.06
N ASP A 58 20.93 2.48 9.27
CA ASP A 58 20.35 3.67 9.91
C ASP A 58 21.40 4.74 10.24
N ILE A 59 22.61 4.34 10.62
CA ILE A 59 23.73 5.25 10.85
C ILE A 59 24.23 5.86 9.53
N LEU A 60 24.27 5.07 8.46
CA LEU A 60 24.86 5.47 7.18
C LEU A 60 23.86 6.14 6.22
N MET A 61 22.57 5.91 6.39
CA MET A 61 21.49 6.52 5.62
C MET A 61 20.47 7.14 6.57
N PRO A 62 20.77 8.34 7.14
CA PRO A 62 19.78 9.03 7.95
C PRO A 62 18.53 9.26 7.11
N LEU A 63 17.45 8.55 7.47
CA LEU A 63 16.14 8.75 6.87
C LEU A 63 15.74 10.21 7.05
N ASP A 64 15.18 10.79 5.98
CA ASP A 64 14.83 12.21 5.89
C ASP A 64 14.06 12.72 7.12
N PRO A 65 14.21 14.00 7.48
CA PRO A 65 13.43 14.61 8.57
C PRO A 65 11.93 14.41 8.37
N LEU A 66 11.17 14.42 9.48
CA LEU A 66 9.71 14.31 9.46
C LEU A 66 9.09 15.31 8.47
N ASP A 67 8.50 14.80 7.39
CA ASP A 67 7.83 15.59 6.36
C ASP A 67 6.42 16.00 6.81
N LEU A 68 6.30 17.18 7.41
CA LEU A 68 5.02 17.75 7.85
C LEU A 68 4.28 18.51 6.74
N SER A 69 4.77 18.48 5.49
CA SER A 69 4.14 19.24 4.38
C SER A 69 2.70 18.83 4.11
N ILE A 70 2.30 17.62 4.50
CA ILE A 70 0.93 17.14 4.41
C ILE A 70 -0.09 18.06 5.08
N PHE A 71 0.29 18.73 6.17
CA PHE A 71 -0.59 19.66 6.89
C PHE A 71 -0.80 20.97 6.12
N ASN A 72 0.05 21.28 5.14
CA ASN A 72 -0.10 22.48 4.30
C ASN A 72 -1.32 22.39 3.37
N ASP A 73 -1.81 21.18 3.08
CA ASP A 73 -2.99 20.98 2.24
C ASP A 73 -4.28 20.88 3.04
N LEU A 74 -4.18 20.95 4.37
CA LEU A 74 -5.30 20.83 5.29
C LEU A 74 -5.73 22.21 5.82
N GLU A 75 -7.01 22.29 6.16
CA GLU A 75 -7.63 23.42 6.84
C GLU A 75 -8.35 22.89 8.08
N GLN A 76 -8.12 23.50 9.24
CA GLN A 76 -8.74 23.08 10.49
C GLN A 76 -10.20 23.57 10.58
N LYS A 77 -11.09 22.70 11.03
CA LYS A 77 -12.53 22.95 11.26
C LYS A 77 -12.99 22.49 12.65
N ALA A 78 -14.27 22.65 12.92
CA ALA A 78 -14.91 22.25 14.17
C ALA A 78 -14.69 20.75 14.45
N ASP A 79 -14.90 19.90 13.46
CA ASP A 79 -14.93 18.44 13.66
C ASP A 79 -13.65 17.73 13.22
N GLY A 80 -12.67 18.44 12.65
CA GLY A 80 -11.46 17.82 12.12
C GLY A 80 -10.71 18.72 11.15
N PHE A 81 -9.94 18.11 10.25
CA PHE A 81 -9.32 18.77 9.12
C PHE A 81 -10.07 18.46 7.82
N VAL A 82 -10.23 19.48 7.00
CA VAL A 82 -10.76 19.41 5.64
C VAL A 82 -9.60 19.62 4.67
N ILE A 83 -9.64 18.97 3.51
CA ILE A 83 -8.68 19.24 2.43
C ILE A 83 -9.02 20.60 1.78
N ARG A 84 -8.03 21.48 1.64
CA ARG A 84 -8.25 22.83 1.07
C ARG A 84 -8.91 22.75 -0.31
N GLY A 85 -9.92 23.59 -0.53
CA GLY A 85 -10.68 23.64 -1.78
C GLY A 85 -11.66 22.49 -1.98
N THR A 86 -11.98 21.74 -0.93
CA THR A 86 -12.97 20.66 -0.97
C THR A 86 -14.25 21.04 -0.22
N ASP A 87 -15.33 20.35 -0.55
CA ASP A 87 -16.64 20.54 0.07
C ASP A 87 -16.63 19.94 1.49
N ASP A 88 -17.00 20.75 2.48
CA ASP A 88 -16.96 20.38 3.89
C ASP A 88 -18.06 19.39 4.29
N SER A 89 -19.09 19.21 3.46
CA SER A 89 -20.16 18.23 3.68
C SER A 89 -19.67 16.78 3.69
N TYR A 90 -18.49 16.49 3.13
CA TYR A 90 -17.87 15.17 3.21
C TYR A 90 -17.14 14.92 4.54
N LEU A 91 -16.84 15.95 5.34
CA LEU A 91 -16.15 15.75 6.62
C LEU A 91 -17.13 15.23 7.67
N ASN A 92 -16.84 14.05 8.21
CA ASN A 92 -17.60 13.49 9.32
C ASN A 92 -16.67 12.71 10.27
N CYS A 93 -16.33 13.34 11.39
CA CYS A 93 -15.53 12.75 12.45
C CYS A 93 -16.34 12.30 13.67
N ALA A 94 -17.66 12.14 13.52
CA ALA A 94 -18.44 11.47 14.55
C ALA A 94 -17.94 10.04 14.74
N ASP A 95 -18.09 9.51 15.96
CA ASP A 95 -17.70 8.14 16.26
C ASP A 95 -18.57 7.14 15.49
N LEU A 96 -17.99 6.60 14.41
CA LEU A 96 -18.61 5.55 13.61
C LEU A 96 -18.27 4.18 14.22
N GLN A 97 -19.28 3.45 14.65
CA GLN A 97 -19.14 2.05 15.03
C GLN A 97 -19.54 1.16 13.88
N ALA A 98 -18.73 0.14 13.59
CA ALA A 98 -19.07 -0.87 12.61
C ALA A 98 -20.35 -1.61 13.04
N SER A 99 -21.32 -1.76 12.13
CA SER A 99 -22.63 -2.39 12.43
C SER A 99 -22.51 -3.82 12.95
N THR A 100 -21.46 -4.50 12.51
CA THR A 100 -21.03 -5.82 12.92
C THR A 100 -19.53 -5.69 13.04
N ASN A 101 -18.88 -6.31 14.03
CA ASN A 101 -17.41 -6.38 14.06
C ASN A 101 -16.84 -7.23 12.89
N GLU A 102 -17.56 -7.33 11.78
CA GLU A 102 -17.19 -8.00 10.55
C GLU A 102 -16.18 -7.14 9.80
N THR A 103 -14.91 -7.54 9.91
CA THR A 103 -13.86 -7.05 9.03
C THR A 103 -14.01 -7.74 7.68
N LEU A 104 -14.32 -6.97 6.62
CA LEU A 104 -14.37 -7.48 5.25
C LEU A 104 -12.99 -7.82 4.72
N ALA A 105 -12.01 -6.96 5.03
CA ALA A 105 -10.65 -7.14 4.53
C ALA A 105 -9.64 -6.47 5.46
N ARG A 106 -8.44 -7.08 5.54
CA ARG A 106 -7.25 -6.44 6.11
C ARG A 106 -6.21 -6.35 5.01
N GLY A 107 -6.03 -5.15 4.49
CA GLY A 107 -5.06 -4.81 3.47
C GLY A 107 -3.70 -4.46 4.05
N TRP A 108 -2.81 -4.06 3.15
CA TRP A 108 -1.42 -3.72 3.46
C TRP A 108 -1.28 -2.55 4.45
N SER A 109 -2.09 -1.49 4.24
CA SER A 109 -2.08 -0.24 5.02
C SER A 109 -3.43 0.07 5.68
N LYS A 110 -4.52 -0.59 5.25
CA LYS A 110 -5.89 -0.28 5.68
C LYS A 110 -6.71 -1.53 5.99
N SER A 111 -7.60 -1.43 6.97
CA SER A 111 -8.68 -2.40 7.21
C SER A 111 -9.98 -1.86 6.62
N VAL A 112 -10.85 -2.77 6.21
CA VAL A 112 -12.19 -2.47 5.69
C VAL A 112 -13.22 -3.20 6.55
N GLU A 113 -14.13 -2.45 7.13
CA GLU A 113 -15.16 -2.93 8.07
C GLU A 113 -16.56 -2.62 7.53
N VAL A 114 -17.53 -3.49 7.82
CA VAL A 114 -18.93 -3.26 7.43
C VAL A 114 -19.55 -2.19 8.31
N LEU A 115 -19.84 -1.02 7.72
CA LEU A 115 -20.57 0.04 8.42
C LEU A 115 -22.09 -0.18 8.33
N SER A 116 -22.57 -0.61 7.16
CA SER A 116 -23.99 -0.95 6.94
C SER A 116 -24.14 -1.92 5.76
N GLN A 117 -25.38 -2.22 5.36
CA GLN A 117 -25.64 -3.00 4.15
C GLN A 117 -25.11 -2.32 2.89
N THR A 118 -25.02 -0.99 2.86
CA THR A 118 -24.67 -0.20 1.67
C THR A 118 -23.37 0.57 1.81
N SER A 119 -22.70 0.51 2.96
CA SER A 119 -21.47 1.27 3.22
C SER A 119 -20.41 0.47 3.96
N VAL A 120 -19.16 0.85 3.71
CA VAL A 120 -17.98 0.30 4.38
C VAL A 120 -17.13 1.43 4.94
N LEU A 121 -16.42 1.11 6.02
CA LEU A 121 -15.49 1.99 6.69
C LEU A 121 -14.07 1.51 6.44
N LYS A 122 -13.22 2.37 5.89
CA LYS A 122 -11.79 2.13 5.75
C LYS A 122 -11.04 2.82 6.88
N ARG A 123 -10.20 2.09 7.61
CA ARG A 123 -9.38 2.59 8.72
C ARG A 123 -7.91 2.20 8.54
N PRO A 124 -6.96 2.92 9.17
CA PRO A 124 -5.58 2.50 9.18
C PRO A 124 -5.40 1.12 9.80
N ASN A 125 -4.60 0.27 9.17
CA ASN A 125 -4.25 -1.05 9.68
C ASN A 125 -2.87 -1.01 10.33
N LEU A 126 -2.81 -0.85 11.65
CA LEU A 126 -1.56 -0.86 12.42
C LEU A 126 -0.92 -2.25 12.51
N ASP A 127 -1.71 -3.30 12.32
CA ASP A 127 -1.21 -4.68 12.15
C ASP A 127 -0.82 -4.97 10.69
N GLY A 128 -0.99 -3.98 9.80
CA GLY A 128 -0.72 -4.08 8.38
C GLY A 128 0.77 -4.01 8.07
N ARG A 129 1.16 -4.64 6.97
CA ARG A 129 2.56 -4.73 6.57
C ARG A 129 3.20 -3.37 6.31
N ALA A 130 2.44 -2.36 5.88
CA ALA A 130 2.94 -0.99 5.75
C ALA A 130 3.53 -0.46 7.06
N PHE A 131 2.81 -0.67 8.16
CA PHE A 131 3.23 -0.18 9.47
C PHE A 131 4.38 -1.02 10.03
N GLN A 132 4.31 -2.34 9.84
CA GLN A 132 5.37 -3.26 10.28
C GLN A 132 6.69 -3.05 9.53
N ASP A 133 6.64 -2.91 8.20
CA ASP A 133 7.82 -2.64 7.37
C ASP A 133 8.39 -1.25 7.71
N CYS A 134 7.54 -0.24 7.96
CA CYS A 134 7.99 1.06 8.45
C CYS A 134 8.65 0.97 9.83
N PHE A 135 8.07 0.20 10.77
CA PHE A 135 8.66 -0.03 12.08
C PHE A 135 10.05 -0.66 11.97
N HIS A 136 10.21 -1.70 11.15
CA HIS A 136 11.51 -2.33 10.93
C HIS A 136 12.53 -1.38 10.31
N ALA A 137 12.11 -0.56 9.35
CA ALA A 137 12.97 0.44 8.71
C ALA A 137 13.32 1.63 9.63
N ASN A 138 12.66 1.79 10.77
CA ASN A 138 12.89 2.88 11.71
C ASN A 138 13.22 2.36 13.13
N PHE A 139 13.60 1.09 13.25
CA PHE A 139 13.77 0.46 14.54
C PHE A 139 14.92 1.11 15.32
N GLY A 140 14.63 1.59 16.53
CA GLY A 140 15.61 2.29 17.37
C GLY A 140 15.58 3.81 17.26
N ASN A 141 14.81 4.39 16.34
CA ASN A 141 14.53 5.82 16.32
C ASN A 141 13.47 6.18 17.38
N ASN A 142 13.68 7.25 18.16
CA ASN A 142 12.74 7.65 19.20
C ASN A 142 11.37 8.10 18.65
N ASP A 143 11.30 8.48 17.37
CA ASP A 143 10.12 9.00 16.68
C ASP A 143 9.53 8.01 15.65
N TRP A 144 9.95 6.73 15.68
CA TRP A 144 9.54 5.73 14.68
C TRP A 144 8.02 5.64 14.54
N GLU A 145 7.28 5.64 15.66
CA GLU A 145 5.83 5.47 15.64
C GLU A 145 5.16 6.66 14.96
N THR A 146 5.65 7.87 15.25
CA THR A 146 5.21 9.12 14.62
C THR A 146 5.46 9.10 13.13
N ARG A 147 6.66 8.68 12.69
CA ARG A 147 7.01 8.53 11.27
C ARG A 147 6.06 7.59 10.55
N CYS A 148 5.78 6.42 11.14
CA CYS A 148 4.91 5.43 10.53
C CYS A 148 3.45 5.85 10.48
N LYS A 149 2.92 6.49 11.54
CA LYS A 149 1.57 7.08 11.51
C LYS A 149 1.47 8.20 10.48
N LEU A 150 2.50 9.05 10.36
CA LEU A 150 2.53 10.13 9.37
C LEU A 150 2.54 9.59 7.93
N ALA A 151 3.30 8.54 7.67
CA ALA A 151 3.32 7.87 6.36
C ALA A 151 1.97 7.27 5.99
N LEU A 152 1.30 6.59 6.92
CA LEU A 152 -0.06 6.07 6.71
C LEU A 152 -1.09 7.20 6.51
N LEU A 153 -1.00 8.28 7.30
CA LEU A 153 -1.85 9.47 7.14
C LEU A 153 -1.68 10.09 5.75
N LYS A 154 -0.45 10.13 5.22
CA LYS A 154 -0.14 10.58 3.85
C LYS A 154 -0.84 9.74 2.79
N GLY A 155 -0.83 8.41 2.95
CA GLY A 155 -1.60 7.51 2.08
C GLY A 155 -3.10 7.82 2.11
N PHE A 156 -3.68 7.98 3.29
CA PHE A 156 -5.10 8.33 3.44
C PHE A 156 -5.47 9.65 2.78
N ILE A 157 -4.71 10.71 3.05
CA ILE A 157 -4.97 12.04 2.48
C ILE A 157 -4.83 12.00 0.96
N SER A 158 -3.85 11.27 0.44
CA SER A 158 -3.70 11.08 -1.01
C SER A 158 -4.90 10.36 -1.62
N GLU A 159 -5.40 9.29 -1.00
CA GLU A 159 -6.60 8.59 -1.46
C GLU A 159 -7.84 9.50 -1.44
N ILE A 160 -8.05 10.25 -0.34
CA ILE A 160 -9.17 11.20 -0.22
C ILE A 160 -9.12 12.25 -1.32
N LYS A 161 -7.95 12.83 -1.61
CA LYS A 161 -7.78 13.81 -2.71
C LYS A 161 -8.20 13.23 -4.06
N VAL A 162 -7.78 12.00 -4.36
CA VAL A 162 -8.09 11.35 -5.62
C VAL A 162 -9.58 11.02 -5.73
N LEU A 163 -10.19 10.51 -4.65
CA LEU A 163 -11.63 10.24 -4.59
C LEU A 163 -12.46 11.53 -4.74
N LEU A 164 -12.06 12.64 -4.10
CA LEU A 164 -12.74 13.92 -4.24
C LEU A 164 -12.63 14.50 -5.66
N LYS A 165 -11.49 14.32 -6.32
CA LYS A 165 -11.27 14.75 -7.71
C LYS A 165 -12.07 13.90 -8.70
N LEU A 166 -12.21 12.60 -8.43
CA LEU A 166 -12.92 11.65 -9.29
C LEU A 166 -14.38 11.40 -8.86
N ARG A 167 -14.93 12.18 -7.92
CA ARG A 167 -16.25 11.93 -7.29
C ARG A 167 -17.42 11.79 -8.27
N ASN A 168 -17.33 12.43 -9.43
CA ASN A 168 -18.38 12.40 -10.46
C ASN A 168 -18.18 11.24 -11.46
N ALA A 169 -17.08 10.50 -11.39
CA ALA A 169 -16.80 9.40 -12.28
C ALA A 169 -17.60 8.16 -11.85
N SER A 170 -18.51 7.70 -12.71
CA SER A 170 -19.40 6.55 -12.39
C SER A 170 -18.67 5.22 -12.17
N ASN A 171 -17.41 5.12 -12.59
CA ASN A 171 -16.54 3.96 -12.44
C ASN A 171 -15.63 4.04 -11.21
N VAL A 172 -15.80 5.04 -10.35
CA VAL A 172 -15.06 5.20 -9.09
C VAL A 172 -16.01 4.95 -7.94
N ILE A 173 -15.51 4.29 -6.89
CA ILE A 173 -16.29 4.08 -5.68
C ILE A 173 -16.69 5.43 -5.06
N MET A 174 -17.97 5.57 -4.73
CA MET A 174 -18.50 6.79 -4.14
C MET A 174 -18.00 6.90 -2.70
N MET A 175 -17.21 7.93 -2.44
CA MET A 175 -16.89 8.36 -1.08
C MET A 175 -18.08 9.12 -0.50
N MET A 176 -18.64 8.62 0.60
CA MET A 176 -19.76 9.24 1.30
C MET A 176 -19.26 10.30 2.28
N SER A 177 -18.19 9.99 3.01
CA SER A 177 -17.56 10.90 3.95
C SER A 177 -16.12 10.48 4.25
N TYR A 178 -15.35 11.34 4.91
CA TYR A 178 -14.05 11.03 5.49
C TYR A 178 -13.88 11.74 6.84
N CYS A 179 -12.94 11.27 7.66
CA CYS A 179 -12.51 11.97 8.87
C CYS A 179 -10.99 12.07 8.90
N ILE A 180 -10.48 13.29 9.10
CA ILE A 180 -9.12 13.54 9.55
C ILE A 180 -9.25 14.28 10.89
N PRO A 181 -8.99 13.66 12.04
CA PRO A 181 -9.25 14.29 13.34
C PRO A 181 -8.19 15.38 13.63
N ARG A 182 -8.51 16.33 14.53
CA ARG A 182 -7.67 17.51 14.83
C ARG A 182 -6.25 17.20 15.31
N ASN A 183 -6.04 16.07 15.98
CA ASN A 183 -4.72 15.57 16.33
C ASN A 183 -4.56 14.18 15.69
N PRO A 184 -4.28 14.09 14.39
CA PRO A 184 -4.43 12.82 13.66
C PRO A 184 -3.45 11.76 14.14
N LEU A 185 -2.29 12.15 14.65
CA LEU A 185 -1.29 11.22 15.18
C LEU A 185 -1.68 10.63 16.55
N GLU A 186 -2.42 11.38 17.37
CA GLU A 186 -2.93 10.94 18.68
C GLU A 186 -4.26 10.18 18.51
N ASN A 187 -5.14 10.70 17.66
CA ASN A 187 -6.50 10.22 17.41
C ASN A 187 -6.58 9.36 16.15
N PHE A 188 -5.52 8.62 15.86
CA PHE A 188 -5.33 7.90 14.59
C PHE A 188 -6.44 6.87 14.30
N HIS A 189 -7.10 6.35 15.33
CA HIS A 189 -8.22 5.42 15.21
C HIS A 189 -9.53 6.04 14.69
N HIS A 190 -9.67 7.37 14.77
CA HIS A 190 -10.80 8.09 14.16
C HIS A 190 -10.55 8.43 12.68
N LEU A 191 -9.32 8.32 12.17
CA LEU A 191 -9.01 8.50 10.75
C LEU A 191 -9.78 7.46 9.93
N ASN A 192 -10.63 7.91 9.01
CA ASN A 192 -11.42 6.98 8.22
C ASN A 192 -11.89 7.56 6.88
N ILE A 193 -12.25 6.65 5.97
CA ILE A 193 -12.96 6.94 4.72
C ILE A 193 -14.20 6.04 4.68
N VAL A 194 -15.37 6.63 4.47
CA VAL A 194 -16.62 5.89 4.27
C VAL A 194 -16.92 5.87 2.78
N THR A 195 -17.14 4.68 2.23
CA THR A 195 -17.55 4.51 0.84
C THR A 195 -18.81 3.67 0.74
N GLU A 196 -19.47 3.71 -0.41
CA GLU A 196 -20.47 2.68 -0.73
C GLU A 196 -19.83 1.28 -0.69
N ARG A 197 -20.65 0.26 -0.40
CA ARG A 197 -20.25 -1.14 -0.39
C ARG A 197 -20.43 -1.73 -1.79
N GLY A 198 -19.38 -2.39 -2.29
CA GLY A 198 -19.44 -3.20 -3.50
C GLY A 198 -19.04 -4.65 -3.24
N GLU A 199 -19.46 -5.54 -4.12
CA GLU A 199 -19.07 -6.95 -4.13
C GLU A 199 -17.66 -7.07 -4.74
N PRO A 200 -16.65 -7.58 -4.01
CA PRO A 200 -15.32 -7.75 -4.55
C PRO A 200 -15.32 -8.67 -5.77
N LEU A 201 -14.63 -8.27 -6.84
CA LEU A 201 -14.45 -9.15 -7.99
C LEU A 201 -13.34 -10.17 -7.69
N ASP A 202 -13.58 -11.11 -6.78
CA ASP A 202 -12.63 -12.18 -6.48
C ASP A 202 -12.57 -13.26 -7.59
N ALA A 203 -11.69 -14.26 -7.42
CA ALA A 203 -11.55 -15.32 -8.40
C ALA A 203 -12.81 -16.16 -8.57
N LEU A 204 -13.59 -16.37 -7.49
CA LEU A 204 -14.81 -17.16 -7.52
C LEU A 204 -15.93 -16.42 -8.25
N ASN A 205 -16.12 -15.14 -7.93
CA ASN A 205 -17.06 -14.26 -8.63
C ASN A 205 -16.68 -14.16 -10.11
N LEU A 206 -15.40 -14.02 -10.43
CA LEU A 206 -14.94 -13.91 -11.81
C LEU A 206 -15.28 -15.15 -12.66
N VAL A 207 -15.08 -16.37 -12.14
CA VAL A 207 -15.40 -17.59 -12.89
C VAL A 207 -16.90 -17.78 -13.12
N GLN A 208 -17.74 -17.22 -12.24
CA GLN A 208 -19.20 -17.25 -12.37
C GLN A 208 -19.74 -16.24 -13.39
N LEU A 209 -18.98 -15.18 -13.72
CA LEU A 209 -19.38 -14.23 -14.75
C LEU A 209 -19.35 -14.85 -16.14
N SER A 210 -20.35 -14.51 -16.95
CA SER A 210 -20.38 -14.82 -18.38
C SER A 210 -19.29 -14.06 -19.14
N LEU A 211 -18.91 -14.56 -20.32
CA LEU A 211 -17.95 -13.88 -21.20
C LEU A 211 -18.39 -12.44 -21.53
N GLN A 212 -19.68 -12.23 -21.75
CA GLN A 212 -20.25 -10.90 -22.03
C GLN A 212 -20.09 -9.95 -20.83
N GLN A 213 -20.36 -10.42 -19.61
CA GLN A 213 -20.18 -9.61 -18.39
C GLN A 213 -18.71 -9.23 -18.18
N ARG A 214 -17.79 -10.17 -18.42
CA ARG A 214 -16.34 -9.91 -18.35
C ARG A 214 -15.89 -8.85 -19.36
N HIS A 215 -16.36 -8.94 -20.61
CA HIS A 215 -16.12 -7.90 -21.61
C HIS A 215 -16.69 -6.54 -21.22
N GLU A 216 -17.90 -6.50 -20.63
CA GLU A 216 -18.50 -5.26 -20.16
C GLU A 216 -17.65 -4.61 -19.06
N ILE A 217 -17.15 -5.41 -18.11
CA ILE A 217 -16.24 -4.92 -17.06
C ILE A 217 -15.01 -4.27 -17.67
N VAL A 218 -14.30 -4.99 -18.55
CA VAL A 218 -13.10 -4.47 -19.21
C VAL A 218 -13.40 -3.19 -19.97
N ASN A 219 -14.47 -3.16 -20.78
CA ASN A 219 -14.83 -1.98 -21.56
C ASN A 219 -15.15 -0.76 -20.70
N ARG A 220 -15.85 -0.94 -19.57
CA ARG A 220 -16.19 0.16 -18.66
C ARG A 220 -14.96 0.71 -17.94
N ILE A 221 -14.11 -0.16 -17.40
CA ILE A 221 -12.90 0.26 -16.70
C ILE A 221 -11.89 0.87 -17.68
N TRP A 222 -11.71 0.30 -18.87
CA TRP A 222 -10.88 0.90 -19.91
C TRP A 222 -11.39 2.30 -20.28
N ARG A 223 -12.67 2.46 -20.65
CA ARG A 223 -13.21 3.80 -20.97
C ARG A 223 -12.99 4.83 -19.86
N PHE A 224 -13.03 4.42 -18.60
CA PHE A 224 -12.68 5.31 -17.49
C PHE A 224 -11.25 5.86 -17.60
N PHE A 225 -10.25 5.03 -17.91
CA PHE A 225 -8.88 5.52 -18.12
C PHE A 225 -8.75 6.38 -19.39
N ILE A 226 -9.45 6.07 -20.49
CA ILE A 226 -9.52 6.95 -21.69
C ILE A 226 -9.93 8.36 -21.26
N SER A 227 -11.00 8.44 -20.47
CA SER A 227 -11.59 9.70 -20.02
C SER A 227 -10.75 10.42 -18.96
N ASN A 228 -9.76 9.75 -18.38
CA ASN A 228 -8.87 10.30 -17.35
C ASN A 228 -7.40 10.09 -17.74
N PRO A 229 -6.94 10.69 -18.86
CA PRO A 229 -5.65 10.34 -19.49
C PRO A 229 -4.43 10.74 -18.66
N THR A 230 -4.59 11.62 -17.67
CA THR A 230 -3.54 12.01 -16.72
C THR A 230 -3.51 11.16 -15.46
N LEU A 231 -4.55 10.37 -15.18
CA LEU A 231 -4.60 9.51 -14.00
C LEU A 231 -3.61 8.35 -14.17
N ARG A 232 -2.80 8.11 -13.15
CA ARG A 232 -1.91 6.97 -13.04
C ARG A 232 -2.26 6.20 -11.77
N LEU A 233 -2.28 4.89 -11.90
CA LEU A 233 -2.43 3.96 -10.78
C LEU A 233 -1.21 3.05 -10.77
N HIS A 234 -0.44 3.12 -9.70
CA HIS A 234 0.60 2.14 -9.47
C HIS A 234 -0.04 0.78 -9.25
N ASP A 235 0.43 -0.20 -10.01
CA ASP A 235 0.09 -1.60 -9.82
C ASP A 235 -1.43 -1.90 -9.79
N PHE A 236 -2.15 -1.46 -10.82
CA PHE A 236 -3.59 -1.72 -10.97
C PHE A 236 -3.92 -3.23 -11.00
N ARG A 237 -4.76 -3.77 -10.12
CA ARG A 237 -5.08 -5.21 -10.02
C ARG A 237 -6.58 -5.46 -9.95
N ARG A 238 -7.03 -6.70 -10.23
CA ARG A 238 -8.45 -7.09 -10.11
C ARG A 238 -9.05 -6.79 -8.73
N GLN A 239 -8.27 -6.96 -7.66
CA GLN A 239 -8.72 -6.71 -6.28
C GLN A 239 -9.16 -5.25 -6.05
N GLN A 240 -8.76 -4.34 -6.92
CA GLN A 240 -9.20 -2.94 -6.93
C GLN A 240 -10.51 -2.73 -7.71
N ILE A 241 -11.22 -3.80 -8.11
CA ILE A 241 -12.51 -3.72 -8.80
C ILE A 241 -13.58 -4.36 -7.92
N VAL A 242 -14.66 -3.63 -7.70
CA VAL A 242 -15.88 -4.13 -7.07
C VAL A 242 -17.09 -3.92 -7.97
N LEU A 243 -18.14 -4.70 -7.78
CA LEU A 243 -19.43 -4.53 -8.43
C LEU A 243 -20.39 -3.84 -7.47
N VAL A 244 -20.92 -2.68 -7.85
CA VAL A 244 -22.02 -2.01 -7.15
C VAL A 244 -23.24 -2.03 -8.03
N ASN A 245 -24.28 -2.75 -7.63
CA ASN A 245 -25.48 -2.98 -8.43
C ASN A 245 -25.13 -3.50 -9.84
N GLY A 246 -24.20 -4.47 -9.90
CA GLY A 246 -23.70 -5.06 -11.15
C GLY A 246 -22.79 -4.16 -11.99
N LYS A 247 -22.48 -2.93 -11.57
CA LYS A 247 -21.60 -2.01 -12.30
C LYS A 247 -20.19 -2.01 -11.72
N PRO A 248 -19.14 -2.12 -12.56
CA PRO A 248 -17.76 -2.15 -12.09
C PRO A 248 -17.30 -0.76 -11.63
N LYS A 249 -16.75 -0.71 -10.42
CA LYS A 249 -16.14 0.48 -9.83
C LYS A 249 -14.73 0.16 -9.33
N ILE A 250 -13.82 1.10 -9.53
CA ILE A 250 -12.47 1.06 -9.00
C ILE A 250 -12.52 1.50 -7.53
N VAL A 251 -11.90 0.69 -6.68
CA VAL A 251 -11.63 0.97 -5.27
C VAL A 251 -10.13 1.04 -5.06
N ASP A 252 -9.73 1.67 -3.95
CA ASP A 252 -8.34 1.69 -3.47
C ASP A 252 -7.37 2.40 -4.43
N PHE A 253 -7.33 3.72 -4.27
CA PHE A 253 -6.48 4.63 -5.05
C PHE A 253 -5.12 4.88 -4.35
N ASP A 254 -4.63 3.91 -3.59
CA ASP A 254 -3.29 4.00 -3.01
C ASP A 254 -2.23 4.17 -4.10
N GLY A 255 -1.37 5.19 -3.93
CA GLY A 255 -0.35 5.55 -4.91
C GLY A 255 -0.89 6.13 -6.22
N ALA A 256 -2.18 6.49 -6.29
CA ALA A 256 -2.71 7.17 -7.46
C ALA A 256 -2.22 8.62 -7.54
N TYR A 257 -1.88 9.08 -8.74
CA TYR A 257 -1.50 10.47 -9.00
C TYR A 257 -1.97 10.93 -10.37
N PHE A 258 -1.89 12.24 -10.61
CA PHE A 258 -2.18 12.83 -11.92
C PHE A 258 -0.89 13.38 -12.51
N SER A 259 -0.52 12.94 -13.72
CA SER A 259 0.63 13.46 -14.45
C SER A 259 0.35 14.85 -15.02
N ASP A 260 1.43 15.64 -15.20
CA ASP A 260 1.35 17.00 -15.77
C ASP A 260 1.11 17.01 -17.29
N GLY A 261 1.03 15.84 -17.93
CA GLY A 261 0.79 15.71 -19.36
C GLY A 261 0.41 14.28 -19.79
N ASN A 262 0.14 14.12 -21.09
CA ASN A 262 -0.36 12.89 -21.70
C ASN A 262 0.68 12.17 -22.58
N ALA A 263 1.97 12.52 -22.48
CA ALA A 263 3.01 12.00 -23.37
C ALA A 263 3.16 10.46 -23.32
N ASP A 264 2.89 9.86 -22.16
CA ASP A 264 2.92 8.42 -21.90
C ASP A 264 1.51 7.78 -21.84
N ALA A 265 0.45 8.53 -22.15
CA ALA A 265 -0.92 8.09 -21.94
C ALA A 265 -1.26 6.84 -22.76
N ASP A 266 -0.85 6.77 -24.03
CA ASP A 266 -1.14 5.63 -24.90
C ASP A 266 -0.45 4.34 -24.43
N GLU A 267 0.80 4.45 -23.97
CA GLU A 267 1.55 3.32 -23.40
C GLU A 267 0.90 2.86 -22.09
N PHE A 268 0.56 3.80 -21.21
CA PHE A 268 -0.11 3.51 -19.96
C PHE A 268 -1.48 2.82 -20.19
N HIS A 269 -2.30 3.37 -21.09
CA HIS A 269 -3.60 2.79 -21.45
C HIS A 269 -3.48 1.39 -22.03
N SER A 270 -2.49 1.15 -22.90
CA SER A 270 -2.22 -0.16 -23.47
C SER A 270 -1.81 -1.17 -22.39
N ASN A 271 -0.98 -0.75 -21.44
CA ASN A 271 -0.59 -1.56 -20.30
C ASN A 271 -1.77 -1.89 -19.38
N ILE A 272 -2.62 -0.91 -19.09
CA ILE A 272 -3.85 -1.11 -18.31
C ILE A 272 -4.79 -2.09 -19.00
N LEU A 273 -5.02 -1.94 -20.32
CA LEU A 273 -5.89 -2.83 -21.07
C LEU A 273 -5.38 -4.27 -21.07
N ARG A 274 -4.07 -4.45 -21.32
CA ARG A 274 -3.42 -5.78 -21.27
C ARG A 274 -3.55 -6.40 -19.88
N LYS A 275 -3.32 -5.62 -18.82
CA LYS A 275 -3.45 -6.09 -17.45
C LYS A 275 -4.90 -6.45 -17.12
N LEU A 276 -5.87 -5.62 -17.50
CA LEU A 276 -7.30 -5.89 -17.36
C LEU A 276 -7.71 -7.20 -18.04
N HIS A 277 -7.29 -7.44 -19.28
CA HIS A 277 -7.60 -8.69 -19.98
C HIS A 277 -7.08 -9.91 -19.22
N SER A 278 -5.85 -9.85 -18.72
CA SER A 278 -5.24 -10.92 -17.93
C SER A 278 -5.96 -11.13 -16.60
N GLU A 279 -6.23 -10.04 -15.88
CA GLU A 279 -6.88 -10.04 -14.56
C GLU A 279 -8.33 -10.53 -14.62
N ILE A 280 -9.04 -10.29 -15.74
CA ILE A 280 -10.45 -10.65 -15.95
C ILE A 280 -10.61 -11.97 -16.74
N LEU A 281 -9.51 -12.70 -16.99
CA LEU A 281 -9.52 -13.99 -17.70
C LEU A 281 -10.18 -13.92 -19.08
N LEU A 282 -9.87 -12.85 -19.83
CA LEU A 282 -10.21 -12.75 -21.26
C LEU A 282 -9.01 -13.17 -22.10
N ASN A 283 -9.22 -14.09 -23.05
CA ASN A 283 -8.19 -14.45 -24.01
C ASN A 283 -7.84 -13.22 -24.85
N ALA A 284 -6.56 -12.81 -24.85
CA ALA A 284 -6.09 -11.69 -25.67
C ALA A 284 -6.34 -11.90 -27.18
N SER A 285 -6.47 -13.16 -27.61
CA SER A 285 -6.67 -13.58 -29.00
C SER A 285 -8.08 -13.36 -29.56
N SER A 286 -9.09 -13.02 -28.75
CA SER A 286 -10.46 -12.78 -29.25
C SER A 286 -10.73 -11.34 -29.69
N THR A 287 -9.76 -10.43 -29.58
CA THR A 287 -9.96 -8.98 -29.79
C THR A 287 -9.45 -8.43 -31.13
N PHE A 288 -8.87 -9.26 -32.01
CA PHE A 288 -8.27 -8.77 -33.27
C PHE A 288 -9.01 -9.17 -34.56
N THR A 289 -10.14 -9.89 -34.49
CA THR A 289 -10.83 -10.42 -35.69
C THR A 289 -12.08 -9.66 -36.13
N SER A 290 -12.37 -8.45 -35.62
CA SER A 290 -13.55 -7.68 -36.04
C SER A 290 -13.23 -6.36 -36.79
N ARG A 291 -12.04 -6.22 -37.37
CA ARG A 291 -11.73 -5.12 -38.32
C ARG A 291 -11.19 -5.68 -39.64
N SER A 292 -12.04 -6.40 -40.35
CA SER A 292 -11.85 -6.69 -41.78
C SER A 292 -13.19 -7.16 -42.38
N SER A 293 -14.20 -6.30 -42.34
CA SER A 293 -15.42 -6.41 -43.17
C SER A 293 -16.33 -5.19 -42.88
N GLU A 294 -15.94 -4.05 -43.44
CA GLU A 294 -16.83 -3.00 -43.96
C GLU A 294 -16.01 -2.06 -44.85
#